data_AF-A0A2G6I3F5-F1
#
_entry.id   AF-A0A2G6I3F5-F1
#
_cell.length_a   1.000
_cell.length_b   1.000
_cell.length_c   1.000
_cell.angle_alpha   90.00
_cell.angle_beta   90.00
_cell.angle_gamma   90.00
#
_symmetry.space_group_name_H-M   'P 1'
#
loop_
_entity.id
_entity.type
_entity.pdbx_description
1 polymer ?
#
loop_
_entity_poly.entity_id
_entity_poly.type
_entity_poly.pdbx_seq_one_letter_code
_entity_poly.pdbx_strand_id
1 'polypeptide(L)'
;MNKKSLIVLVLLLAAFSVWAHTPMLSIEDNYDGSISVEGAFSNGASMSGMPVLIVDAAKYKGSEKTYDGQKVLFETVFDDLGQVDLLKPDVEKYFVIFDGGPGHTVSMAGPALADDERDSWNDLLQSMSDELGKWKDYLTGKK
;
A
#
# COMPACT_ATOMS: atom_id res chain seq x y z
N MET A 1 -50.20 1.26 -6.94
CA MET A 1 -48.93 1.97 -7.22
C MET A 1 -48.70 1.97 -8.72
N ASN A 2 -48.55 3.13 -9.37
CA ASN A 2 -48.36 3.17 -10.82
C ASN A 2 -46.91 2.74 -11.18
N LYS A 3 -46.70 2.20 -12.39
CA LYS A 3 -45.37 1.69 -12.82
C LYS A 3 -44.26 2.74 -12.69
N LYS A 4 -44.59 4.02 -12.88
CA LYS A 4 -43.68 5.16 -12.74
C LYS A 4 -43.22 5.37 -11.29
N SER A 5 -44.13 5.33 -10.32
CA SER A 5 -43.81 5.38 -8.88
C SER A 5 -43.00 4.17 -8.42
N LEU A 6 -43.23 2.99 -9.00
CA LEU A 6 -42.44 1.80 -8.66
C LEU A 6 -40.97 1.96 -9.09
N ILE A 7 -40.74 2.51 -10.29
CA ILE A 7 -39.39 2.77 -10.81
C ILE A 7 -38.67 3.84 -9.97
N VAL A 8 -39.36 4.92 -9.59
CA VAL A 8 -38.80 5.97 -8.73
C VAL A 8 -38.43 5.43 -7.34
N LEU A 9 -39.26 4.55 -6.77
CA LEU A 9 -38.98 3.92 -5.48
C LEU A 9 -37.76 2.98 -5.54
N VAL A 10 -37.61 2.22 -6.62
CA VAL A 10 -36.45 1.34 -6.84
C VAL A 10 -35.15 2.15 -7.00
N LEU A 11 -35.19 3.28 -7.72
CA LEU A 11 -34.03 4.17 -7.87
C LEU A 11 -33.65 4.85 -6.54
N LEU A 12 -34.62 5.24 -5.71
CA LEU A 12 -34.37 5.80 -4.39
C LEU A 12 -33.78 4.76 -3.42
N LEU A 13 -34.22 3.50 -3.49
CA LEU A 13 -33.67 2.42 -2.66
C LEU A 13 -32.25 2.02 -3.06
N ALA A 14 -31.90 2.11 -4.35
CA ALA A 14 -30.54 1.88 -4.84
C ALA A 14 -29.53 2.97 -4.40
N ALA A 15 -30.01 4.16 -4.02
CA ALA A 15 -29.14 5.25 -3.56
C ALA A 15 -28.62 5.07 -2.12
N PHE A 16 -29.16 4.12 -1.35
CA PHE A 16 -28.77 3.90 0.05
C PHE A 16 -27.53 3.01 0.24
N SER A 17 -26.99 2.41 -0.83
CA SER A 17 -25.87 1.46 -0.73
C SER A 17 -24.49 2.11 -0.64
N VAL A 18 -24.38 3.42 -0.41
CA VAL A 18 -23.09 4.11 -0.29
C VAL A 18 -22.65 4.14 1.18
N TRP A 19 -22.33 2.98 1.73
CA TRP A 19 -21.45 2.89 2.91
C TRP A 19 -20.01 2.82 2.41
N ALA A 20 -19.48 3.99 2.02
CA ALA A 20 -18.06 4.13 1.73
C ALA A 20 -17.30 4.07 3.06
N HIS A 21 -16.74 2.91 3.39
CA HIS A 21 -15.68 2.85 4.38
C HIS A 21 -14.44 3.45 3.75
N THR A 22 -13.82 4.42 4.42
CA THR A 22 -12.63 5.07 3.87
C THR A 22 -11.40 4.29 4.31
N PRO A 23 -10.51 3.87 3.40
CA PRO A 23 -9.22 3.31 3.79
C PRO A 23 -8.37 4.40 4.43
N MET A 24 -7.71 4.04 5.52
CA MET A 24 -6.78 4.86 6.26
C MET A 24 -5.42 4.16 6.24
N LEU A 25 -4.36 4.96 6.17
CA LEU A 25 -2.99 4.50 6.13
C LEU A 25 -2.18 5.39 7.07
N SER A 26 -1.33 4.77 7.88
CA SER A 26 -0.32 5.43 8.69
C SER A 26 1.04 4.85 8.36
N ILE A 27 2.07 5.70 8.39
CA ILE A 27 3.46 5.29 8.18
C ILE A 27 4.27 5.92 9.30
N GLU A 28 4.96 5.09 10.06
CA GLU A 28 5.92 5.49 11.08
C GLU A 28 7.33 5.13 10.63
N ASP A 29 8.27 6.05 10.85
CA ASP A 29 9.69 5.80 10.59
C ASP A 29 10.32 5.15 11.83
N ASN A 30 10.96 3.98 11.64
CA ASN A 30 11.65 3.26 12.71
C ASN A 30 13.09 3.75 12.91
N TYR A 31 13.58 4.64 12.03
CA TYR A 31 14.94 5.20 12.07
C TYR A 31 16.06 4.16 11.99
N ASP A 32 15.79 3.01 11.38
CA ASP A 32 16.72 1.89 11.23
C ASP A 32 16.76 1.35 9.78
N GLY A 33 16.17 2.11 8.85
CA GLY A 33 15.98 1.68 7.47
C GLY A 33 14.68 0.92 7.20
N SER A 34 13.83 0.71 8.21
CA SER A 34 12.47 0.19 8.05
C SER A 34 11.41 1.24 8.36
N ILE A 35 10.17 0.93 7.98
CA ILE A 35 8.96 1.67 8.36
C ILE A 35 7.92 0.69 8.89
N SER A 36 7.11 1.16 9.84
CA SER A 36 5.91 0.46 10.28
C SER A 36 4.69 1.07 9.60
N VAL A 37 3.88 0.21 8.97
CA VAL A 37 2.71 0.62 8.20
C VAL A 37 1.47 0.04 8.85
N GLU A 38 0.50 0.90 9.15
CA GLU A 38 -0.80 0.51 9.68
C GLU A 38 -1.90 0.91 8.70
N GLY A 39 -2.72 -0.05 8.29
CA GLY A 39 -3.90 0.14 7.48
C GLY A 39 -5.17 -0.01 8.33
N ALA A 40 -6.20 0.78 8.03
CA ALA A 40 -7.51 0.63 8.68
C ALA A 40 -8.65 0.99 7.74
N PHE A 41 -9.86 0.50 8.03
CA PHE A 41 -11.09 1.04 7.45
C PHE A 41 -11.84 1.86 8.49
N SER A 42 -12.40 3.00 8.09
CA SER A 42 -13.07 3.95 9.00
C SER A 42 -14.27 3.38 9.76
N ASN A 43 -14.77 2.20 9.37
CA ASN A 43 -15.87 1.48 10.02
C ASN A 43 -15.40 0.26 10.85
N GLY A 44 -14.09 0.05 10.99
CA GLY A 44 -13.51 -1.09 11.70
C GLY A 44 -13.60 -2.42 10.94
N ALA A 45 -13.90 -2.40 9.64
CA ALA A 45 -13.80 -3.61 8.82
C ALA A 45 -12.36 -4.13 8.83
N SER A 46 -12.21 -5.46 8.77
CA SER A 46 -10.90 -6.07 8.69
C SER A 46 -10.24 -5.78 7.33
N MET A 47 -8.94 -5.54 7.38
CA MET A 47 -8.02 -5.33 6.27
C MET A 47 -6.99 -6.47 6.16
N SER A 48 -7.12 -7.52 6.99
CA SER A 48 -6.23 -8.69 6.96
C SER A 48 -6.22 -9.30 5.56
N GLY A 49 -5.04 -9.58 5.03
CA GLY A 49 -4.86 -10.11 3.68
C GLY A 49 -5.04 -9.08 2.56
N MET A 50 -5.33 -7.81 2.86
CA MET A 50 -5.41 -6.78 1.84
C MET A 50 -4.02 -6.31 1.39
N PRO A 51 -3.80 -6.03 0.09
CA PRO A 51 -2.49 -5.67 -0.42
C PRO A 51 -1.97 -4.32 0.10
N VAL A 52 -0.67 -4.33 0.41
CA VAL A 52 0.13 -3.14 0.65
C VAL A 52 1.35 -3.16 -0.27
N LEU A 53 1.55 -2.06 -0.99
CA LEU A 53 2.59 -1.94 -2.01
C LEU A 53 3.52 -0.78 -1.73
N ILE A 54 4.79 -0.94 -2.03
CA ILE A 54 5.74 0.17 -2.19
C ILE A 54 5.91 0.40 -3.69
N VAL A 55 5.74 1.65 -4.14
CA VAL A 55 5.92 2.03 -5.55
C VAL A 55 6.88 3.19 -5.69
N ASP A 56 7.66 3.18 -6.77
CA ASP A 56 8.50 4.31 -7.15
C ASP A 56 7.64 5.56 -7.44
N ALA A 57 8.09 6.75 -7.05
CA ALA A 57 7.40 7.99 -7.39
C ALA A 57 7.42 8.30 -8.91
N ALA A 58 8.42 7.81 -9.64
CA ALA A 58 8.55 8.04 -11.08
C ALA A 58 7.62 7.12 -11.89
N LYS A 59 7.09 7.65 -13.01
CA LYS A 59 6.37 6.82 -13.97
C LYS A 59 7.34 5.86 -14.65
N TYR A 60 6.93 4.60 -14.75
CA TYR A 60 7.72 3.49 -15.25
C TYR A 60 7.23 3.03 -16.62
N LYS A 61 8.17 2.74 -17.53
CA LYS A 61 7.88 2.27 -18.89
C LYS A 61 8.49 0.90 -19.20
N GLY A 62 9.03 0.21 -18.19
CA GLY A 62 9.55 -1.14 -18.36
C GLY A 62 8.44 -2.20 -18.37
N SER A 63 8.85 -3.47 -18.38
CA SER A 63 7.96 -4.63 -18.45
C SER A 63 7.59 -5.22 -17.08
N GLU A 64 8.24 -4.75 -16.01
CA GLU A 64 8.00 -5.19 -14.65
C GLU A 64 6.64 -4.74 -14.12
N LYS A 65 6.22 -5.30 -13.00
CA LYS A 65 4.93 -5.00 -12.38
C LYS A 65 4.81 -3.51 -12.08
N THR A 66 3.69 -2.93 -12.49
CA THR A 66 3.35 -1.53 -12.21
C THR A 66 2.04 -1.39 -11.47
N TYR A 67 1.91 -0.32 -10.70
CA TYR A 67 0.66 0.16 -10.12
C TYR A 67 0.43 1.61 -10.57
N ASP A 68 -0.70 1.90 -11.21
CA ASP A 68 -0.97 3.21 -11.84
C ASP A 68 0.21 3.72 -12.71
N GLY A 69 0.92 2.82 -13.40
CA GLY A 69 2.09 3.18 -14.23
C GLY A 69 3.36 3.57 -13.44
N GLN A 70 3.41 3.32 -12.13
CA GLN A 70 4.62 3.39 -11.29
C GLN A 70 5.17 1.99 -11.05
N LYS A 71 6.49 1.83 -10.97
CA LYS A 71 7.10 0.50 -10.72
C LYS A 71 6.75 0.04 -9.31
N VAL A 72 6.27 -1.19 -9.16
CA VAL A 72 6.11 -1.82 -7.84
C VAL A 72 7.49 -2.29 -7.38
N LEU A 73 7.93 -1.78 -6.22
CA LEU A 73 9.22 -2.09 -5.59
C LEU A 73 9.07 -3.22 -4.57
N PHE A 74 7.93 -3.29 -3.89
CA PHE A 74 7.59 -4.36 -2.95
C PHE A 74 6.08 -4.53 -2.86
N GLU A 75 5.61 -5.74 -2.53
CA GLU A 75 4.20 -6.05 -2.34
C GLU A 75 4.05 -7.16 -1.31
N THR A 76 3.16 -6.93 -0.35
CA THR A 76 2.76 -7.90 0.66
C THR A 76 1.29 -7.66 1.05
N VAL A 77 0.83 -8.26 2.14
CA VAL A 77 -0.51 -8.06 2.69
C VAL A 77 -0.43 -7.65 4.16
N PHE A 78 -1.45 -6.95 4.65
CA PHE A 78 -1.59 -6.69 6.09
C PHE A 78 -1.84 -7.99 6.87
N ASP A 79 -1.33 -8.03 8.10
CA ASP A 79 -1.64 -9.08 9.07
C ASP A 79 -3.04 -8.92 9.69
N ASP A 80 -3.37 -9.77 10.68
CA ASP A 80 -4.66 -9.75 11.37
C ASP A 80 -4.91 -8.48 12.19
N LEU A 81 -3.87 -7.72 12.51
CA LEU A 81 -3.94 -6.44 13.21
C LEU A 81 -3.90 -5.24 12.27
N GLY A 82 -3.78 -5.45 10.96
CA GLY A 82 -3.68 -4.37 9.98
C GLY A 82 -2.30 -3.75 9.91
N GLN A 83 -1.25 -4.48 10.32
CA GLN A 83 0.11 -3.97 10.42
C GLN A 83 1.06 -4.72 9.49
N VAL A 84 2.13 -4.03 9.08
CA VAL A 84 3.29 -4.64 8.43
C VAL A 84 4.53 -3.76 8.62
N ASP A 85 5.68 -4.39 8.85
CA ASP A 85 6.98 -3.72 8.81
C ASP A 85 7.62 -3.93 7.44
N LEU A 86 8.10 -2.84 6.84
CA LEU A 86 8.65 -2.83 5.48
C LEU A 86 10.03 -2.17 5.47
N LEU A 87 10.95 -2.74 4.69
CA LEU A 87 12.20 -2.06 4.37
C LEU A 87 11.95 -0.82 3.52
N LYS A 88 12.60 0.29 3.85
CA LYS A 88 12.63 1.49 2.99
C LYS A 88 13.29 1.10 1.66
N PRO A 89 12.71 1.46 0.50
CA PRO A 89 13.40 1.30 -0.77
C PRO A 89 14.57 2.28 -0.87
N ASP A 90 15.67 1.84 -1.46
CA ASP A 90 16.83 2.66 -1.80
C ASP A 90 16.57 3.46 -3.08
N VAL A 91 15.59 4.36 -3.00
CA VAL A 91 15.19 5.28 -4.07
C VAL A 91 14.92 6.65 -3.46
N GLU A 92 15.03 7.72 -4.25
CA GLU A 92 14.87 9.09 -3.74
C GLU A 92 13.46 9.36 -3.17
N LYS A 93 12.41 8.83 -3.82
CA LYS A 93 11.01 9.04 -3.45
C LYS A 93 10.18 7.83 -3.81
N TYR A 94 9.26 7.46 -2.91
CA TYR A 94 8.33 6.38 -3.11
C TYR A 94 6.99 6.68 -2.42
N PHE A 95 5.99 5.86 -2.74
CA PHE A 95 4.71 5.86 -2.04
C PHE A 95 4.44 4.47 -1.49
N VAL A 96 3.83 4.43 -0.30
CA VAL A 96 3.16 3.23 0.21
C VAL A 96 1.69 3.32 -0.18
N ILE A 97 1.15 2.23 -0.71
CA ILE A 97 -0.22 2.13 -1.16
C ILE A 97 -0.91 1.04 -0.36
N PHE A 98 -2.03 1.38 0.26
CA PHE A 98 -3.01 0.40 0.69
C PHE A 98 -4.06 0.27 -0.41
N ASP A 99 -4.11 -0.91 -1.04
CA ASP A 99 -5.12 -1.26 -2.04
C ASP A 99 -6.31 -1.98 -1.39
N GLY A 100 -7.33 -1.23 -1.00
CA GLY A 100 -8.61 -1.76 -0.52
C GLY A 100 -9.55 -2.23 -1.64
N GLY A 101 -9.13 -2.21 -2.90
CA GLY A 101 -9.94 -2.51 -4.08
C GLY A 101 -10.43 -1.27 -4.83
N PRO A 102 -11.22 -1.45 -5.92
CA PRO A 102 -11.67 -0.36 -6.78
C PRO A 102 -12.38 0.76 -6.01
N GLY A 103 -11.85 1.98 -6.11
CA GLY A 103 -12.37 3.16 -5.41
C GLY A 103 -12.03 3.24 -3.92
N HIS A 104 -11.24 2.30 -3.39
CA HIS A 104 -10.88 2.18 -1.98
C HIS A 104 -9.37 2.06 -1.81
N THR A 105 -8.61 2.94 -2.48
CA THR A 105 -7.15 2.97 -2.36
C THR A 105 -6.69 4.26 -1.69
N VAL A 106 -5.63 4.17 -0.90
CA VAL A 106 -4.97 5.32 -0.28
C VAL A 106 -3.48 5.21 -0.49
N SER A 107 -2.82 6.33 -0.72
CA SER A 107 -1.37 6.39 -0.91
C SER A 107 -0.78 7.51 -0.05
N MET A 108 0.42 7.26 0.47
CA MET A 108 1.16 8.22 1.28
C MET A 108 2.64 8.13 0.94
N ALA A 109 3.33 9.28 0.92
CA ALA A 109 4.77 9.31 0.75
C ALA A 109 5.44 8.73 2.00
N GLY A 110 6.39 7.82 1.81
CA GLY A 110 7.19 7.29 2.91
C GLY A 110 8.45 8.14 3.15
N PRO A 111 9.07 8.03 4.34
CA PRO A 111 10.36 8.65 4.63
C PRO A 111 11.46 8.03 3.76
N ALA A 112 12.35 8.87 3.23
CA ALA A 112 13.49 8.37 2.47
C ALA A 112 14.47 7.61 3.39
N LEU A 113 15.17 6.63 2.83
CA LEU A 113 16.27 5.96 3.52
C LEU A 113 17.39 6.98 3.79
N ALA A 114 17.71 7.21 5.06
CA ALA A 114 18.74 8.15 5.46
C ALA A 114 20.13 7.49 5.42
N ASP A 115 21.17 8.31 5.25
CA ASP A 115 22.55 7.81 5.13
C ASP A 115 23.07 7.18 6.43
N ASP A 116 22.60 7.64 7.58
CA ASP A 116 22.94 7.11 8.91
C ASP A 116 22.22 5.79 9.25
N GLU A 117 21.18 5.44 8.50
CA GLU A 117 20.44 4.17 8.64
C GLU A 117 21.05 3.02 7.82
N ARG A 118 22.03 3.32 6.95
CA ARG A 118 22.52 2.39 5.91
C ARG A 118 23.07 1.08 6.47
N ASP A 119 23.76 1.13 7.59
CA ASP A 119 24.32 -0.08 8.20
C ASP A 119 23.21 -1.00 8.71
N SER A 120 22.26 -0.46 9.48
CA SER A 120 21.07 -1.18 9.95
C SER A 120 20.22 -1.71 8.81
N TRP A 121 20.03 -0.90 7.76
CA TRP A 121 19.30 -1.30 6.56
C TRP A 121 19.95 -2.48 5.84
N ASN A 122 21.29 -2.49 5.73
CA ASN A 122 22.02 -3.60 5.10
C ASN A 122 21.90 -4.90 5.91
N ASP A 123 21.86 -4.80 7.24
CA ASP A 123 21.66 -5.95 8.12
C ASP A 123 20.23 -6.51 7.98
N LEU A 124 19.22 -5.63 7.95
CA LEU A 124 17.82 -6.00 7.69
C LEU A 124 17.62 -6.59 6.29
N LEU A 125 18.25 -6.01 5.25
CA LEU A 125 18.20 -6.54 3.89
C LEU A 125 18.77 -7.97 3.82
N GLN A 126 19.80 -8.26 4.60
CA GLN A 126 20.38 -9.60 4.69
C GLN A 126 19.47 -10.56 5.46
N SER A 127 18.94 -10.15 6.61
CA SER A 127 18.07 -11.01 7.44
C SER A 127 16.74 -11.34 6.75
N MET A 128 16.19 -10.42 5.96
CA MET A 128 14.93 -10.58 5.23
C MET A 128 15.11 -11.10 3.80
N SER A 129 16.34 -11.43 3.38
CA SER A 129 16.66 -11.71 1.97
C SER A 129 15.79 -12.82 1.36
N ASP A 130 15.49 -13.86 2.14
CA ASP A 130 14.68 -15.00 1.68
C ASP A 130 13.20 -14.61 1.51
N GLU A 131 12.68 -13.77 2.40
CA GLU A 131 11.30 -13.26 2.36
C GLU A 131 11.09 -12.27 1.21
N LEU A 132 12.08 -11.41 0.99
CA LEU A 132 12.05 -10.42 -0.10
C LEU A 132 12.09 -11.11 -1.48
N GLY A 133 12.83 -12.20 -1.62
CA GLY A 133 13.00 -12.91 -2.89
C GLY A 133 13.36 -11.95 -4.04
N LYS A 134 12.52 -11.93 -5.09
CA LYS A 134 12.71 -11.05 -6.25
C LYS A 134 12.66 -9.56 -5.93
N TRP A 135 12.00 -9.18 -4.83
CA TRP A 135 11.80 -7.77 -4.48
C TRP A 135 13.07 -7.13 -3.94
N LYS A 136 14.04 -7.92 -3.47
CA LYS A 136 15.34 -7.44 -3.00
C LYS A 136 16.03 -6.55 -4.05
N ASP A 137 16.03 -7.00 -5.31
CA ASP A 137 16.65 -6.25 -6.39
C ASP A 137 15.90 -4.93 -6.66
N TYR A 138 14.57 -4.95 -6.56
CA TYR A 138 13.76 -3.75 -6.78
C TYR A 138 13.89 -2.73 -5.64
N LEU A 139 14.01 -3.18 -4.39
CA LEU A 139 14.25 -2.32 -3.23
C LEU A 139 15.63 -1.69 -3.26
N THR A 140 16.66 -2.38 -3.75
CA THR A 140 18.05 -1.87 -3.79
C THR A 140 18.33 -0.91 -4.96
N GLY A 141 17.33 -0.60 -5.79
CA GLY A 141 17.50 0.22 -6.99
C GLY A 141 18.38 -0.43 -8.07
N LYS A 142 18.81 -1.68 -7.88
CA LYS A 142 19.59 -2.44 -8.86
C LYS A 142 18.67 -2.89 -9.99
N LYS A 143 19.03 -2.52 -11.22
CA LYS A 143 18.33 -2.91 -12.44
C LYS A 143 18.73 -4.31 -12.88
#